data_AF-A0A1F8S2W8-F1
#
_entry.id   AF-A0A1F8S2W8-F1
#
_cell.length_a   1.000
_cell.length_b   1.000
_cell.length_c   1.000
_cell.angle_alpha   90.00
_cell.angle_beta   90.00
_cell.angle_gamma   90.00
#
_symmetry.space_group_name_H-M   'P 1'
#
loop_
_entity.id
_entity.type
_entity.pdbx_description
1 polymer ?
#
loop_
_entity_poly.entity_id
_entity_poly.type
_entity_poly.pdbx_seq_one_letter_code
_entity_poly.pdbx_strand_id
1 'polypeptide(L)' 'MGSEDRWVLTPGNTLLRVVGSGDFWWGEWTLTYPDGDSYHVVSLVELRDGLVFRERVYWAPPFEAPAWRRPFVELPPE' A
#
# COMPACT_ATOMS: atom_id res chain seq x y z
N MET A 1 28.95 -3.64 11.77
CA MET A 1 27.75 -4.28 12.33
C MET A 1 26.60 -3.33 12.01
N GLY A 2 26.07 -3.42 10.78
CA GLY A 2 24.83 -2.74 10.43
C GLY A 2 23.74 -3.35 11.29
N SER A 3 22.87 -2.52 11.85
CA SER A 3 21.71 -2.97 12.62
C SER A 3 21.01 -4.12 11.89
N GLU A 4 20.67 -5.18 12.62
CA GLU A 4 19.89 -6.31 12.12
C GLU A 4 18.76 -5.80 11.24
N ASP A 5 18.60 -6.42 10.06
CA ASP A 5 17.38 -6.30 9.27
C ASP A 5 16.22 -6.77 10.14
N ARG A 6 15.66 -5.85 10.91
CA ARG A 6 14.40 -6.08 11.61
C ARG A 6 13.36 -6.02 10.52
N TRP A 7 12.97 -7.17 10.00
CA TRP A 7 11.73 -7.34 9.26
C TRP A 7 10.60 -6.92 10.21
N VAL A 8 10.29 -5.61 10.21
CA VAL A 8 9.10 -5.09 10.86
C VAL A 8 7.96 -5.47 9.92
N LEU A 9 7.54 -6.73 10.00
CA LEU A 9 6.15 -7.05 9.74
C LEU A 9 5.37 -6.45 10.90
N THR A 10 5.14 -5.13 10.83
CA THR A 10 4.25 -4.45 11.78
C THR A 10 2.92 -5.18 11.71
N PRO A 11 2.24 -5.41 12.84
CA PRO A 11 0.89 -5.98 12.85
C PRO A 11 -0.14 -5.21 12.00
N GLY A 12 0.24 -4.09 11.37
CA GLY A 12 -0.61 -3.18 10.61
C GLY A 12 -0.47 -3.23 9.09
N ASN A 13 0.35 -4.12 8.50
CA ASN A 13 0.46 -4.23 7.03
C ASN A 13 -0.61 -5.19 6.48
N THR A 14 -1.75 -4.66 6.02
CA THR A 14 -2.78 -5.49 5.38
C THR A 14 -2.66 -5.39 3.87
N LEU A 15 -2.23 -6.48 3.23
CA LEU A 15 -2.23 -6.58 1.77
C LEU A 15 -3.68 -6.67 1.28
N LEU A 16 -4.09 -5.72 0.44
CA LEU A 16 -5.44 -5.68 -0.09
C LEU A 16 -5.50 -6.33 -1.47
N ARG A 17 -4.50 -6.06 -2.31
CA ARG A 17 -4.49 -6.55 -3.69
C ARG A 17 -3.08 -6.60 -4.28
N VAL A 18 -2.86 -7.59 -5.14
CA VAL A 18 -1.70 -7.66 -6.04
C VAL A 18 -2.19 -7.99 -7.43
N VAL A 19 -1.78 -7.21 -8.43
CA VAL A 19 -2.12 -7.42 -9.83
C VAL A 19 -0.91 -7.09 -10.69
N GLY A 20 -0.65 -7.90 -11.71
CA GLY A 20 0.45 -7.67 -12.62
C GLY A 20 0.48 -8.69 -13.73
N SER A 21 1.32 -8.43 -14.72
CA SER A 21 1.59 -9.36 -15.81
C SER A 21 2.99 -9.12 -16.35
N GLY A 22 3.68 -10.20 -16.70
CA GLY A 22 5.07 -10.14 -17.15
C GLY A 22 5.95 -9.49 -16.10
N ASP A 23 6.68 -8.45 -16.52
CA ASP A 23 7.67 -7.77 -15.70
C ASP A 23 7.11 -6.53 -14.97
N PHE A 24 5.79 -6.31 -14.97
CA PHE A 24 5.19 -5.19 -14.25
C PHE A 24 4.08 -5.65 -13.31
N TRP A 25 4.22 -5.28 -12.04
CA TRP A 25 3.32 -5.63 -10.96
C TRP A 25 2.98 -4.40 -10.13
N TRP A 26 1.79 -4.39 -9.55
CA TRP A 26 1.45 -3.45 -8.51
C TRP A 26 0.74 -4.14 -7.36
N GLY A 27 0.94 -3.61 -6.16
CA GLY A 27 0.24 -4.03 -4.96
C GLY A 27 -0.29 -2.84 -4.20
N GLU A 28 -1.48 -2.98 -3.62
CA GLU A 28 -2.02 -2.01 -2.68
C GLU A 28 -2.20 -2.65 -1.30
N TRP A 29 -1.87 -1.87 -0.28
CA TRP A 29 -1.87 -2.32 1.09
C TRP A 29 -2.12 -1.15 2.05
N THR A 30 -2.56 -1.43 3.26
CA THR A 30 -2.65 -0.43 4.32
C THR A 30 -1.55 -0.64 5.34
N LEU A 31 -1.04 0.46 5.91
CA LEU A 31 -0.11 0.47 7.04
C LEU A 31 -0.69 1.30 8.17
N THR A 32 -0.47 0.87 9.40
CA THR A 32 -0.60 1.74 10.58
C THR A 32 0.69 1.70 11.38
N TYR A 33 1.29 2.87 11.62
CA TYR A 33 2.47 3.02 12.46
C TYR A 33 2.12 2.98 13.95
N PRO A 34 3.09 2.72 14.86
CA PRO A 34 2.83 2.67 16.30
C PRO A 34 2.33 3.98 16.92
N ASP A 35 2.56 5.11 16.27
CA ASP A 35 2.03 6.43 16.65
C ASP A 35 0.56 6.63 16.25
N GLY A 36 -0.01 5.70 15.50
CA GLY A 36 -1.40 5.72 15.04
C GLY A 36 -1.59 6.24 13.62
N ASP A 37 -0.54 6.71 12.95
CA ASP A 37 -0.65 7.20 11.57
C ASP A 37 -0.93 6.05 10.59
N SER A 38 -2.00 6.18 9.82
CA SER A 38 -2.39 5.20 8.81
C SER A 38 -2.14 5.70 7.38
N TYR A 39 -1.78 4.79 6.49
CA TYR A 39 -1.53 5.07 5.08
C TYR A 39 -2.16 4.00 4.19
N HIS A 40 -2.74 4.44 3.07
CA HIS A 40 -2.95 3.60 1.90
C HIS A 40 -1.67 3.66 1.05
N VAL A 41 -1.13 2.50 0.70
CA VAL A 41 0.16 2.39 0.04
C VAL A 41 0.01 1.66 -1.27
N VAL A 42 0.64 2.18 -2.32
CA VAL A 42 0.73 1.53 -3.63
C VAL A 42 2.19 1.31 -3.98
N SER A 43 2.59 0.05 -4.15
CA SER A 43 3.90 -0.34 -4.67
C SER A 43 3.76 -0.68 -6.15
N LEU A 44 4.56 -0.05 -7.00
CA LEU A 44 4.75 -0.42 -8.40
C LEU A 44 6.11 -1.11 -8.54
N VAL A 45 6.12 -2.34 -9.01
CA VAL A 45 7.29 -3.20 -9.10
C VAL A 45 7.54 -3.56 -10.56
N GLU A 46 8.74 -3.23 -11.03
CA GLU A 46 9.27 -3.67 -12.31
C GLU A 46 10.30 -4.77 -12.08
N LEU A 47 10.15 -5.87 -12.80
CA LEU A 47 11.06 -7.00 -12.78
C LEU A 47 12.01 -6.93 -13.97
N ARG A 48 13.17 -7.55 -13.82
CA ARG A 48 14.09 -7.88 -14.92
C ARG A 48 14.76 -9.18 -14.57
N ASP A 49 14.70 -10.15 -15.48
CA ASP A 49 15.26 -11.49 -15.28
C ASP A 49 14.71 -12.16 -14.00
N GLY A 50 13.43 -11.93 -13.70
CA GLY A 50 12.73 -12.47 -12.52
C GLY A 50 13.07 -11.80 -11.18
N LEU A 51 13.87 -10.74 -11.18
CA LEU A 51 14.28 -9.99 -9.98
C LEU A 51 13.70 -8.57 -9.99
N VAL A 52 13.49 -7.98 -8.81
CA VAL A 52 13.06 -6.58 -8.70
C VAL A 52 14.15 -5.67 -9.26
N PHE A 53 13.83 -5.01 -10.36
CA PHE A 53 14.70 -4.03 -11.02
C PHE A 53 14.41 -2.62 -10.52
N ARG A 54 13.13 -2.28 -10.32
CA ARG A 54 12.72 -0.98 -9.79
C ARG A 54 11.46 -1.13 -8.95
N GLU A 55 11.41 -0.41 -7.84
CA GLU A 55 10.19 -0.20 -7.08
C GLU A 55 9.91 1.30 -6.94
N ARG A 56 8.64 1.68 -7.05
CA ARG A 56 8.14 3.01 -6.70
C ARG A 56 6.99 2.83 -5.73
N VAL A 57 7.07 3.51 -4.59
CA VAL A 57 6.05 3.41 -3.55
C VAL A 57 5.40 4.76 -3.34
N TYR A 58 4.07 4.79 -3.36
CA TYR A 58 3.28 5.97 -3.02
C TYR A 58 2.60 5.75 -1.68
N TRP A 59 2.70 6.76 -0.82
CA TRP A 59 2.14 6.77 0.52
C TRP A 59 1.05 7.83 0.59
N ALA A 60 -0.20 7.40 0.71
CA ALA A 60 -1.35 8.28 0.73
C ALA A 60 -2.01 8.27 2.12
N PRO A 61 -1.91 9.35 2.91
CA PRO A 61 -2.67 9.46 4.13
C PRO A 61 -4.17 9.49 3.81
N PRO A 62 -5.03 8.89 4.66
CA PRO A 62 -6.48 8.98 4.49
C PRO A 62 -6.94 10.43 4.64
N PHE A 63 -8.04 10.77 3.98
CA PHE A 63 -8.66 12.08 4.06
C PHE A 63 -10.18 11.94 4.17
N GLU A 64 -10.81 12.95 4.77
CA GLU A 64 -12.26 12.96 4.90
C GLU A 64 -12.92 13.06 3.52
N ALA A 65 -13.88 12.17 3.28
CA ALA A 65 -14.72 12.19 2.11
C ALA A 65 -15.47 13.54 1.98
N PRO A 66 -15.27 14.32 0.91
CA PRO A 66 -16.00 15.58 0.73
C PRO A 66 -17.53 15.35 0.71
N ALA A 67 -18.28 16.13 1.49
CA ALA A 67 -19.71 15.90 1.70
C ALA A 67 -20.53 15.88 0.39
N TRP A 68 -20.13 16.65 -0.61
CA TRP A 68 -20.82 16.73 -1.91
C TRP A 68 -20.85 15.40 -2.67
N ARG A 69 -19.91 14.46 -2.41
CA ARG A 69 -19.86 13.17 -3.12
C ARG A 69 -20.85 12.13 -2.60
N ARG A 70 -21.49 12.39 -1.45
CA ARG A 70 -22.39 11.43 -0.77
C ARG A 70 -23.49 10.86 -1.68
N PRO A 71 -24.20 11.64 -2.51
CA PRO A 71 -25.25 11.09 -3.38
C PRO A 71 -24.73 10.24 -4.53
N PHE A 72 -23.42 10.23 -4.79
CA PHE A 72 -22.80 9.62 -5.97
C PHE A 72 -21.92 8.42 -5.65
N VAL A 73 -21.88 7.97 -4.40
CA VAL A 73 -21.03 6.86 -3.97
C VAL A 73 -21.84 5.83 -3.22
N GLU A 74 -21.49 4.57 -3.43
CA GLU A 74 -21.91 3.48 -2.57
C GLU A 74 -20.94 3.42 -1.39
N LEU A 75 -21.49 3.48 -0.17
CA LEU A 75 -20.69 3.25 1.03
C LEU A 75 -20.57 1.74 1.26
N PRO A 76 -19.39 1.25 1.67
CA PRO A 76 -19.29 -0.15 2.07
C PRO A 76 -20.30 -0.45 3.19
N PRO A 77 -20.82 -1.70 3.24
CA PRO A 77 -21.72 -2.10 4.31
C PRO A 77 -21.07 -1.91 5.69
N GLU A 78 -21.88 -1.54 6.69
CA GLU A 78 -21.46 -1.41 8.09
C GLU A 78 -21.01 -2.73 8.71
#